data_AF-A0A372ZWF2-F1
#
_entry.id   AF-A0A372ZWF2-F1
#
_cell.length_a   1.000
_cell.length_b   1.000
_cell.length_c   1.000
_cell.angle_alpha   90.00
_cell.angle_beta   90.00
_cell.angle_gamma   90.00
#
_symmetry.space_group_name_H-M   'P 1'
#
loop_
_entity.id
_entity.type
_entity.pdbx_description
1 polymer ?
#
loop_
_entity_poly.entity_id
_entity_poly.type
_entity_poly.pdbx_seq_one_letter_code
_entity_poly.pdbx_strand_id
1 'polypeptide(L)'
;MTDTAAEPALFGADLPADPAEAGPLPMGRADAVVFAVADAERAARRYCAALGLRCTAYAGPETGEPELLSYVLAAPGTRIVLTSPVPAAPVRTASRTAPRVRTGGPRGRELTAYLDRYGDGVLDLAVSVPDVYYAYDYAVDRGALSLAEPYEARDDYGAVVLATIGVPGGTRHTLVDRAGYVGPYLPGYVPCDGL
;
A
#
# COMPACT_ATOMS: atom_id res chain seq x y z
N MET A 1 -6.93 -26.40 -27.04
CA MET A 1 -6.15 -25.15 -27.14
C MET A 1 -6.55 -24.29 -25.97
N THR A 2 -5.97 -24.56 -24.82
CA THR A 2 -6.13 -23.77 -23.60
C THR A 2 -4.97 -22.79 -23.57
N ASP A 3 -5.31 -21.51 -23.61
CA ASP A 3 -4.43 -20.37 -23.49
C ASP A 3 -3.85 -20.35 -22.07
N THR A 4 -2.57 -20.67 -21.95
CA THR A 4 -1.78 -20.58 -20.72
C THR A 4 -1.54 -19.10 -20.46
N ALA A 5 -2.41 -18.47 -19.67
CA ALA A 5 -2.15 -17.16 -19.11
C ALA A 5 -0.84 -17.24 -18.30
N ALA A 6 0.17 -16.50 -18.74
CA ALA A 6 1.46 -16.41 -18.09
C ALA A 6 1.29 -15.95 -16.63
N GLU A 7 1.83 -16.73 -15.70
CA GLU A 7 1.88 -16.37 -14.29
C GLU A 7 2.73 -15.10 -14.09
N PRO A 8 2.34 -14.14 -13.24
CA PRO A 8 3.25 -13.09 -12.84
C PRO A 8 4.32 -13.73 -11.95
N ALA A 9 5.57 -13.70 -12.43
CA ALA A 9 6.74 -14.24 -11.77
C ALA A 9 7.09 -13.43 -10.50
N LEU A 10 6.25 -13.53 -9.46
CA LEU A 10 6.48 -12.95 -8.13
C LEU A 10 7.43 -13.82 -7.27
N PHE A 11 7.81 -15.02 -7.74
CA PHE A 11 8.52 -16.02 -6.95
C PHE A 11 9.76 -16.62 -7.62
N GLY A 12 10.29 -15.99 -8.69
CA GLY A 12 11.27 -16.67 -9.57
C GLY A 12 12.56 -15.90 -9.90
N ALA A 13 12.91 -14.83 -9.19
CA ALA A 13 14.16 -14.11 -9.46
C ALA A 13 15.15 -14.32 -8.31
N ASP A 14 16.25 -15.01 -8.59
CA ASP A 14 17.44 -15.01 -7.75
C ASP A 14 18.07 -13.61 -7.78
N LEU A 15 18.29 -13.02 -6.60
CA LEU A 15 18.99 -11.73 -6.48
C LEU A 15 20.47 -11.92 -6.89
N PRO A 16 21.04 -11.00 -7.70
CA PRO A 16 22.46 -11.05 -8.05
C PRO A 16 23.37 -10.91 -6.81
N ALA A 17 24.57 -11.47 -6.93
CA ALA A 17 25.56 -11.52 -5.86
C ALA A 17 26.35 -10.21 -5.67
N ASP A 18 26.64 -9.93 -4.40
CA ASP A 18 27.47 -8.90 -3.75
C ASP A 18 26.99 -7.42 -3.78
N PRO A 19 26.38 -6.91 -2.68
CA PRO A 19 25.93 -5.52 -2.54
C PRO A 19 27.06 -4.48 -2.34
N ALA A 20 28.33 -4.89 -2.34
CA ALA A 20 29.45 -4.05 -1.91
C ALA A 20 29.95 -3.00 -2.94
N GLU A 21 29.68 -3.12 -4.24
CA GLU A 21 30.33 -2.24 -5.24
C GLU A 21 29.70 -0.84 -5.43
N ALA A 22 28.47 -0.59 -4.95
CA ALA A 22 27.77 0.68 -5.21
C ALA A 22 27.40 1.51 -3.97
N GLY A 23 27.74 1.04 -2.77
CA GLY A 23 27.27 1.65 -1.52
C GLY A 23 25.76 1.48 -1.29
N PRO A 24 25.28 1.61 -0.04
CA PRO A 24 23.87 1.39 0.27
C PRO A 24 22.99 2.49 -0.33
N LEU A 25 21.77 2.12 -0.74
CA LEU A 25 20.73 3.07 -1.10
C LEU A 25 20.54 4.06 0.07
N PRO A 26 20.58 5.38 -0.15
CA PRO A 26 20.30 6.37 0.90
C PRO A 26 18.81 6.34 1.24
N MET A 27 18.43 5.41 2.10
CA MET A 27 17.07 5.31 2.63
C MET A 27 16.92 6.23 3.83
N GLY A 28 15.81 6.96 3.86
CA GLY A 28 15.36 7.71 5.02
C GLY A 28 14.70 6.80 6.05
N ARG A 29 13.88 7.41 6.91
CA ARG A 29 13.06 6.67 7.89
C ARG A 29 11.93 5.90 7.21
N ALA A 30 11.43 4.87 7.90
CA ALA A 30 10.13 4.29 7.55
C ALA A 30 9.05 5.40 7.50
N ASP A 31 8.31 5.46 6.42
CA ASP A 31 7.22 6.43 6.24
C ASP A 31 5.90 5.88 6.78
N ALA A 32 5.56 4.63 6.48
CA ALA A 32 4.40 3.95 7.00
C ALA A 32 4.51 2.42 6.91
N VAL A 33 3.83 1.71 7.81
CA VAL A 33 3.51 0.29 7.64
C VAL A 33 2.05 0.20 7.21
N VAL A 34 1.79 -0.37 6.04
CA VAL A 34 0.43 -0.54 5.51
C VAL A 34 -0.02 -1.97 5.78
N PHE A 35 -1.19 -2.11 6.40
CA PHE A 35 -1.83 -3.40 6.64
C PHE A 35 -3.02 -3.57 5.72
N ALA A 36 -3.13 -4.74 5.12
CA ALA A 36 -4.38 -5.24 4.63
C ALA A 36 -5.14 -5.82 5.81
N VAL A 37 -6.38 -5.36 6.03
CA VAL A 37 -7.27 -5.88 7.07
C VAL A 37 -8.67 -6.10 6.49
N ALA A 38 -9.40 -7.07 7.05
CA ALA A 38 -10.77 -7.35 6.62
C ALA A 38 -11.74 -6.17 6.88
N ASP A 39 -11.52 -5.40 7.95
CA ASP A 39 -12.36 -4.26 8.36
C ASP A 39 -11.46 -3.16 8.94
N ALA A 40 -11.18 -2.13 8.15
CA ALA A 40 -10.25 -1.07 8.52
C ALA A 40 -10.77 -0.19 9.65
N GLU A 41 -12.07 0.11 9.72
CA GLU A 41 -12.63 0.94 10.78
C GLU A 41 -12.53 0.23 12.13
N ARG A 42 -12.95 -1.05 12.19
CA ARG A 42 -12.87 -1.85 13.40
C ARG A 42 -11.43 -2.05 13.86
N ALA A 43 -10.53 -2.33 12.94
CA ALA A 43 -9.10 -2.43 13.24
C ALA A 43 -8.58 -1.10 13.79
N ALA A 44 -8.93 0.02 13.15
CA ALA A 44 -8.48 1.34 13.55
C ALA A 44 -8.91 1.70 14.97
N ARG A 45 -10.19 1.48 15.31
CA ARG A 45 -10.71 1.67 16.68
C ARG A 45 -9.92 0.84 17.69
N ARG A 46 -9.61 -0.41 17.37
CA ARG A 46 -8.86 -1.31 18.26
C ARG A 46 -7.40 -0.86 18.44
N TYR A 47 -6.73 -0.46 17.37
CA TYR A 47 -5.36 0.05 17.45
C TYR A 47 -5.29 1.36 18.24
N CYS A 48 -6.21 2.29 18.01
CA CYS A 48 -6.32 3.52 18.79
C CYS A 48 -6.55 3.23 20.28
N ALA A 49 -7.52 2.35 20.61
CA ALA A 49 -7.84 2.01 21.98
C ALA A 49 -6.73 1.24 22.71
N ALA A 50 -6.06 0.30 22.03
CA ALA A 50 -5.07 -0.58 22.65
C ALA A 50 -3.66 0.02 22.71
N LEU A 51 -3.28 0.81 21.70
CA LEU A 51 -1.92 1.34 21.54
C LEU A 51 -1.84 2.87 21.74
N GLY A 52 -2.96 3.54 21.96
CA GLY A 52 -2.99 5.01 22.11
C GLY A 52 -2.62 5.77 20.83
N LEU A 53 -2.71 5.12 19.67
CA LEU A 53 -2.53 5.78 18.37
C LEU A 53 -3.70 6.74 18.11
N ARG A 54 -3.45 7.79 17.32
CA ARG A 54 -4.50 8.70 16.87
C ARG A 54 -4.74 8.49 15.40
N CYS A 55 -6.01 8.41 15.00
CA CYS A 55 -6.35 8.55 13.59
C CYS A 55 -6.08 9.99 13.16
N THR A 56 -5.28 10.17 12.12
CA THR A 56 -4.88 11.49 11.61
C THR A 56 -5.35 11.74 10.18
N ALA A 57 -5.60 10.69 9.42
CA ALA A 57 -6.09 10.81 8.05
C ALA A 57 -7.00 9.64 7.67
N TYR A 58 -7.87 9.90 6.70
CA TYR A 58 -8.84 8.96 6.16
C TYR A 58 -8.88 9.06 4.63
N ALA A 59 -9.05 7.94 3.95
CA ALA A 59 -9.43 7.90 2.55
C ALA A 59 -10.49 6.81 2.33
N GLY A 60 -11.50 7.11 1.54
CA GLY A 60 -12.59 6.20 1.21
C GLY A 60 -13.52 6.75 0.14
N PRO A 61 -14.68 6.13 -0.09
CA PRO A 61 -15.61 6.54 -1.15
C PRO A 61 -16.04 8.01 -1.02
N GLU A 62 -16.19 8.50 0.20
CA GLU A 62 -16.56 9.88 0.52
C GLU A 62 -15.46 10.89 0.18
N THR A 63 -14.21 10.44 0.03
CA THR A 63 -13.04 11.26 -0.32
C THR A 63 -12.56 11.01 -1.75
N GLY A 64 -13.29 10.21 -2.55
CA GLY A 64 -12.97 9.93 -3.94
C GLY A 64 -12.18 8.63 -4.19
N GLU A 65 -12.00 7.77 -3.18
CA GLU A 65 -11.42 6.42 -3.35
C GLU A 65 -12.52 5.35 -3.25
N PRO A 66 -13.10 4.90 -4.39
CA PRO A 66 -14.28 4.04 -4.38
C PRO A 66 -13.98 2.56 -4.09
N GLU A 67 -12.72 2.13 -4.16
CA GLU A 67 -12.34 0.72 -4.05
C GLU A 67 -11.80 0.34 -2.67
N LEU A 68 -11.21 1.29 -1.95
CA LEU A 68 -10.47 1.06 -0.71
C LEU A 68 -10.93 1.99 0.40
N LEU A 69 -10.93 1.48 1.63
CA LEU A 69 -11.16 2.24 2.86
C LEU A 69 -9.87 2.22 3.67
N SER A 70 -9.29 3.38 3.95
CA SER A 70 -8.00 3.49 4.63
C SER A 70 -8.02 4.48 5.80
N TYR A 71 -7.50 4.04 6.94
CA TYR A 71 -7.26 4.89 8.11
C TYR A 71 -5.77 5.00 8.40
N VAL A 72 -5.28 6.23 8.53
CA VAL A 72 -3.90 6.51 8.91
C VAL A 72 -3.85 6.79 10.40
N LEU A 73 -3.17 5.91 11.12
CA LEU A 73 -2.93 6.00 12.55
C LEU A 73 -1.50 6.45 12.81
N ALA A 74 -1.33 7.44 13.68
CA ALA A 74 -0.02 8.00 13.96
C ALA A 74 0.26 8.19 15.45
N ALA A 75 1.53 8.04 15.78
CA ALA A 75 2.17 8.46 17.02
C ALA A 75 3.56 9.05 16.66
N PRO A 76 4.27 9.74 17.57
CA PRO A 76 5.60 10.26 17.27
C PRO A 76 6.54 9.17 16.73
N GLY A 77 7.00 9.33 15.48
CA GLY A 77 7.90 8.38 14.83
C GLY A 77 7.24 7.13 14.23
N THR A 78 5.92 6.97 14.36
CA THR A 78 5.20 5.77 13.90
C THR A 78 3.98 6.17 13.07
N ARG A 79 3.82 5.51 11.91
CA ARG A 79 2.61 5.60 11.10
C ARG A 79 2.19 4.20 10.65
N ILE A 80 0.92 3.89 10.88
CA ILE A 80 0.26 2.66 10.45
C ILE A 80 -0.90 3.05 9.56
N VAL A 81 -1.01 2.44 8.39
CA VAL A 81 -2.18 2.59 7.52
C VAL A 81 -2.93 1.27 7.54
N LEU A 82 -4.20 1.31 7.91
CA LEU A 82 -5.09 0.15 7.90
C LEU A 82 -6.01 0.28 6.71
N THR A 83 -5.93 -0.67 5.77
CA THR A 83 -6.69 -0.62 4.52
C THR A 83 -7.54 -1.88 4.36
N SER A 84 -8.81 -1.68 4.03
CA SER A 84 -9.76 -2.75 3.70
C SER A 84 -10.44 -2.49 2.36
N PRO A 85 -10.85 -3.54 1.63
CA PRO A 85 -11.62 -3.36 0.40
C PRO A 85 -13.02 -2.79 0.70
N VAL A 86 -13.51 -1.89 -0.13
CA VAL A 86 -14.90 -1.41 -0.08
C VAL A 86 -15.79 -2.42 -0.83
N PRO A 87 -16.75 -3.08 -0.16
CA PRO A 87 -17.67 -3.97 -0.84
C PRO A 87 -18.37 -3.28 -2.01
N ALA A 88 -18.30 -3.86 -3.20
CA ALA A 88 -19.17 -3.50 -4.31
C ALA A 88 -20.63 -3.76 -3.91
N ALA A 89 -21.53 -2.98 -4.50
CA ALA A 89 -22.96 -3.18 -4.35
C ALA A 89 -23.35 -4.67 -4.49
N PRO A 90 -24.28 -5.18 -3.66
CA PRO A 90 -24.60 -6.59 -3.62
C PRO A 90 -25.10 -7.07 -4.99
N VAL A 91 -24.40 -8.04 -5.58
CA VAL A 91 -24.87 -8.73 -6.78
C VAL A 91 -25.77 -9.87 -6.33
N ARG A 92 -27.03 -9.85 -6.76
CA ARG A 92 -28.11 -10.81 -6.40
C ARG A 92 -27.91 -12.25 -6.90
N THR A 93 -26.68 -12.70 -7.16
CA THR A 93 -26.43 -14.07 -7.63
C THR A 93 -26.03 -14.99 -6.49
N ALA A 94 -26.92 -15.95 -6.20
CA ALA A 94 -26.86 -16.95 -5.14
C ALA A 94 -25.86 -18.10 -5.39
N SER A 95 -24.67 -17.83 -5.93
CA SER A 95 -23.67 -18.89 -6.09
C SER A 95 -22.91 -19.11 -4.78
N ARG A 96 -23.04 -20.31 -4.21
CA ARG A 96 -22.28 -20.78 -3.02
C ARG A 96 -20.77 -20.80 -3.23
N THR A 97 -20.29 -20.67 -4.46
CA THR A 97 -18.87 -20.71 -4.85
C THR A 97 -18.32 -19.32 -5.19
N ALA A 98 -19.15 -18.26 -5.17
CA ALA A 98 -18.69 -16.91 -5.44
C ALA A 98 -18.02 -16.30 -4.19
N PRO A 99 -17.04 -15.39 -4.36
CA PRO A 99 -16.43 -14.66 -3.25
C PRO A 99 -17.51 -13.98 -2.38
N ARG A 100 -17.35 -14.03 -1.06
CA ARG A 100 -18.33 -13.49 -0.09
C ARG A 100 -18.46 -11.96 -0.18
N VAL A 101 -17.44 -11.29 -0.72
CA VAL A 101 -17.43 -9.86 -1.01
C VAL A 101 -17.03 -9.71 -2.48
N ARG A 102 -17.90 -9.10 -3.30
CA ARG A 102 -17.46 -8.54 -4.58
C ARG A 102 -16.90 -7.17 -4.26
N THR A 103 -15.70 -6.85 -4.73
CA THR A 103 -15.08 -5.53 -4.58
C THR A 103 -15.03 -4.85 -5.94
N GLY A 104 -15.29 -3.54 -5.98
CA GLY A 104 -15.18 -2.75 -7.20
C GLY A 104 -13.72 -2.62 -7.64
N GLY A 105 -13.50 -2.54 -8.96
CA GLY A 105 -12.21 -2.16 -9.56
C GLY A 105 -10.99 -3.07 -9.29
N PRO A 106 -9.83 -2.76 -9.90
CA PRO A 106 -8.62 -3.58 -9.82
C PRO A 106 -7.97 -3.59 -8.44
N ARG A 107 -7.89 -2.45 -7.74
CA ARG A 107 -7.24 -2.32 -6.42
C ARG A 107 -8.02 -3.07 -5.35
N GLY A 108 -9.34 -2.92 -5.38
CA GLY A 108 -10.22 -3.64 -4.48
C GLY A 108 -10.09 -5.17 -4.63
N ARG A 109 -10.03 -5.66 -5.88
CA ARG A 109 -9.82 -7.08 -6.17
C ARG A 109 -8.45 -7.60 -5.72
N GLU A 110 -7.39 -6.82 -5.93
CA GLU A 110 -6.04 -7.18 -5.48
C GLU A 110 -6.00 -7.35 -3.95
N LEU A 111 -6.57 -6.40 -3.22
CA LEU A 111 -6.59 -6.46 -1.76
C LEU A 111 -7.46 -7.61 -1.23
N THR A 112 -8.61 -7.87 -1.86
CA THR A 112 -9.43 -9.04 -1.52
C THR A 112 -8.65 -10.35 -1.74
N ALA A 113 -7.93 -10.48 -2.86
CA ALA A 113 -7.12 -11.67 -3.13
C ALA A 113 -5.98 -11.84 -2.11
N TYR A 114 -5.37 -10.75 -1.66
CA TYR A 114 -4.39 -10.77 -0.57
C TYR A 114 -5.03 -11.31 0.72
N LEU A 115 -6.17 -10.75 1.14
CA LEU A 115 -6.86 -11.14 2.37
C LEU A 115 -7.34 -12.60 2.33
N ASP A 116 -7.85 -13.07 1.19
CA ASP A 116 -8.26 -14.46 1.02
C ASP A 116 -7.09 -15.44 1.18
N ARG A 117 -5.88 -15.03 0.79
CA ARG A 117 -4.69 -15.87 0.84
C ARG A 117 -3.96 -15.83 2.18
N TYR A 118 -3.87 -14.66 2.80
CA TYR A 118 -2.99 -14.42 3.95
C TYR A 118 -3.72 -13.97 5.21
N GLY A 119 -4.98 -13.55 5.10
CA GLY A 119 -5.68 -12.85 6.18
C GLY A 119 -5.12 -11.45 6.44
N ASP A 120 -5.41 -10.92 7.62
CA ASP A 120 -4.93 -9.62 8.05
C ASP A 120 -3.39 -9.64 8.21
N GLY A 121 -2.69 -8.67 7.62
CA GLY A 121 -1.22 -8.64 7.67
C GLY A 121 -0.60 -7.42 6.99
N VAL A 122 0.73 -7.34 7.08
CA VAL A 122 1.51 -6.25 6.46
C VAL A 122 1.50 -6.42 4.94
N LEU A 123 0.92 -5.43 4.28
CA LEU A 123 0.80 -5.36 2.83
C LEU A 123 2.01 -4.69 2.19
N ASP A 124 2.50 -3.62 2.82
CA ASP A 124 3.54 -2.73 2.29
C ASP A 124 4.34 -2.11 3.44
N LEU A 125 5.64 -1.94 3.23
CA LEU A 125 6.51 -1.12 4.06
C LEU A 125 6.97 0.08 3.23
N ALA A 126 6.33 1.23 3.46
CA ALA A 126 6.68 2.47 2.80
C ALA A 126 7.91 3.11 3.44
N VAL A 127 8.86 3.53 2.60
CA VAL A 127 10.15 4.07 3.02
C VAL A 127 10.35 5.44 2.39
N SER A 128 10.72 6.43 3.22
CA SER A 128 11.05 7.74 2.71
C SER A 128 12.42 7.70 2.02
N VAL A 129 12.53 8.29 0.84
CA VAL A 129 13.79 8.43 0.11
C VAL A 129 13.97 9.87 -0.35
N PRO A 130 15.22 10.37 -0.44
CA PRO A 130 15.49 11.74 -0.88
C PRO A 130 15.26 11.93 -2.39
N ASP A 131 15.34 10.86 -3.18
CA ASP A 131 15.07 10.85 -4.61
C ASP A 131 14.45 9.48 -4.98
N VAL A 132 13.17 9.50 -5.37
CA VAL A 132 12.41 8.30 -5.72
C VAL A 132 12.86 7.70 -7.05
N TYR A 133 13.22 8.53 -8.03
CA TYR A 133 13.66 8.05 -9.34
C TYR A 133 14.97 7.29 -9.20
N TYR A 134 15.95 7.90 -8.55
CA TYR A 134 17.23 7.24 -8.28
C TYR A 134 17.05 5.96 -7.45
N ALA A 135 16.23 6.01 -6.40
CA ALA A 135 16.04 4.86 -5.52
C ALA A 135 15.34 3.68 -6.20
N TYR A 136 14.39 3.98 -7.08
CA TYR A 136 13.70 2.99 -7.89
C TYR A 136 14.67 2.33 -8.88
N ASP A 137 15.39 3.12 -9.69
CA ASP A 137 16.35 2.60 -10.67
C ASP A 137 17.42 1.74 -9.98
N TYR A 138 17.98 2.25 -8.87
CA TYR A 138 18.95 1.52 -8.05
C TYR A 138 18.43 0.14 -7.63
N ALA A 139 17.16 0.03 -7.21
CA ALA A 139 16.59 -1.22 -6.74
C ALA A 139 16.26 -2.18 -7.89
N VAL A 140 15.68 -1.67 -8.98
CA VAL A 140 15.33 -2.47 -10.16
C VAL A 140 16.57 -3.05 -10.83
N ASP A 141 17.64 -2.26 -10.96
CA ASP A 141 18.94 -2.71 -11.49
C ASP A 141 19.54 -3.87 -10.69
N ARG A 142 19.10 -4.04 -9.43
CA ARG A 142 19.55 -5.10 -8.49
C ARG A 142 18.54 -6.24 -8.34
N GLY A 143 17.55 -6.32 -9.22
CA GLY A 143 16.61 -7.43 -9.28
C GLY A 143 15.35 -7.24 -8.43
N ALA A 144 15.08 -6.02 -7.93
CA ALA A 144 13.75 -5.72 -7.40
C ALA A 144 12.72 -5.75 -8.53
N LEU A 145 11.53 -6.29 -8.26
CA LEU A 145 10.44 -6.31 -9.22
C LEU A 145 9.80 -4.92 -9.32
N SER A 146 9.71 -4.37 -10.53
CA SER A 146 8.90 -3.16 -10.78
C SER A 146 7.41 -3.46 -10.59
N LEU A 147 6.78 -2.84 -9.58
CA LEU A 147 5.33 -2.91 -9.38
C LEU A 147 4.64 -1.62 -9.83
N ALA A 148 5.28 -0.47 -9.61
CA ALA A 148 4.89 0.82 -10.15
C ALA A 148 6.14 1.69 -10.38
N GLU A 149 6.35 2.12 -11.63
CA GLU A 149 7.39 3.10 -11.98
C GLU A 149 7.17 4.43 -11.24
N PRO A 150 8.21 5.25 -11.03
CA PRO A 150 8.09 6.54 -10.35
C PRO A 150 7.06 7.45 -11.01
N TYR A 151 6.11 7.93 -10.21
CA TYR A 151 5.08 8.87 -10.64
C TYR A 151 4.84 9.95 -9.58
N GLU A 152 4.33 11.09 -10.04
CA GLU A 152 3.94 12.19 -9.17
C GLU A 152 2.43 12.16 -8.91
N ALA A 153 2.03 12.27 -7.65
CA ALA A 153 0.65 12.48 -7.24
C ALA A 153 0.50 13.85 -6.58
N ARG A 154 -0.61 14.55 -6.88
CA ARG A 154 -0.84 15.93 -6.46
C ARG A 154 -2.26 16.15 -5.96
N ASP A 155 -2.40 17.05 -4.99
CA ASP A 155 -3.66 17.67 -4.60
C ASP A 155 -3.40 19.11 -4.10
N ASP A 156 -4.38 19.70 -3.41
CA ASP A 156 -4.29 21.07 -2.88
C ASP A 156 -3.18 21.26 -1.82
N TYR A 157 -2.64 20.20 -1.25
CA TYR A 157 -1.55 20.23 -0.27
C TYR A 157 -0.15 20.05 -0.88
N GLY A 158 -0.03 19.98 -2.20
CA GLY A 158 1.23 19.91 -2.92
C GLY A 158 1.41 18.59 -3.66
N ALA A 159 2.66 18.11 -3.71
CA ALA A 159 3.02 16.93 -4.51
C ALA A 159 3.86 15.92 -3.73
N VAL A 160 3.63 14.63 -4.02
CA VAL A 160 4.45 13.51 -3.59
C VAL A 160 4.96 12.76 -4.82
N VAL A 161 6.18 12.25 -4.74
CA VAL A 161 6.70 11.28 -5.72
C VAL A 161 6.65 9.90 -5.08
N LEU A 162 6.15 8.93 -5.83
CA LEU A 162 5.93 7.56 -5.38
C LEU A 162 6.47 6.58 -6.41
N ALA A 163 7.03 5.47 -5.93
CA ALA A 163 7.30 4.28 -6.74
C ALA A 163 7.07 3.03 -5.90
N THR A 164 6.78 1.90 -6.52
CA THR A 164 6.59 0.64 -5.77
C THR A 164 7.44 -0.45 -6.37
N ILE A 165 8.22 -1.11 -5.52
CA ILE A 165 9.05 -2.26 -5.86
C ILE A 165 8.61 -3.48 -5.05
N GLY A 166 8.81 -4.66 -5.60
CA GLY A 166 8.63 -5.94 -4.92
C GLY A 166 9.97 -6.59 -4.63
N VAL A 167 10.08 -7.24 -3.47
CA VAL A 167 11.18 -8.16 -3.17
C VAL A 167 10.69 -9.61 -3.24
N PRO A 168 11.58 -10.57 -3.57
CA PRO A 168 11.23 -11.99 -3.53
C PRO A 168 10.62 -12.38 -2.18
N GLY A 169 9.49 -13.10 -2.20
CA GLY A 169 8.72 -13.44 -0.99
C GLY A 169 7.40 -12.67 -0.83
N GLY A 170 7.14 -11.69 -1.70
CA GLY A 170 5.81 -11.07 -1.86
C GLY A 170 5.59 -9.79 -1.03
N THR A 171 6.61 -9.29 -0.33
CA THR A 171 6.55 -7.98 0.32
C THR A 171 6.77 -6.89 -0.73
N ARG A 172 5.86 -5.91 -0.76
CA ARG A 172 6.03 -4.69 -1.54
C ARG A 172 6.64 -3.59 -0.67
N HIS A 173 7.39 -2.69 -1.30
CA HIS A 173 7.95 -1.50 -0.70
C HIS A 173 7.60 -0.29 -1.55
N THR A 174 6.86 0.65 -0.97
CA THR A 174 6.63 1.95 -1.60
C THR A 174 7.75 2.93 -1.22
N LEU A 175 8.43 3.46 -2.23
CA LEU A 175 9.40 4.54 -2.10
C LEU A 175 8.65 5.87 -2.15
N VAL A 176 8.92 6.75 -1.18
CA VAL A 176 8.14 7.98 -0.99
C VAL A 176 9.04 9.20 -0.82
N ASP A 177 8.83 10.21 -1.64
CA ASP A 177 9.26 11.58 -1.35
C ASP A 177 8.03 12.47 -1.12
N ARG A 178 7.95 13.06 0.09
CA ARG A 178 6.89 13.99 0.50
C ARG A 178 7.43 15.38 0.85
N ALA A 179 8.65 15.73 0.44
CA ALA A 179 9.26 17.01 0.76
C ALA A 179 8.43 18.20 0.26
N GLY A 180 7.72 18.03 -0.86
CA GLY A 180 6.80 19.02 -1.45
C GLY A 180 5.34 18.91 -1.00
N TYR A 181 5.02 18.14 0.04
CA TYR A 181 3.65 17.84 0.47
C TYR A 181 3.40 18.17 1.94
N VAL A 182 2.37 18.97 2.22
CA VAL A 182 2.01 19.39 3.59
C VAL A 182 0.67 18.82 4.07
N GLY A 183 0.08 17.90 3.30
CA GLY A 183 -1.21 17.29 3.60
C GLY A 183 -1.14 16.24 4.72
N PRO A 184 -2.29 15.66 5.08
CA PRO A 184 -2.39 14.79 6.25
C PRO A 184 -1.63 13.46 6.10
N TYR A 185 -1.49 12.95 4.87
CA TYR A 185 -0.66 11.77 4.59
C TYR A 185 -0.13 11.74 3.15
N LEU A 186 -1.01 11.43 2.20
CA LEU A 186 -0.79 11.37 0.75
C LEU A 186 -1.99 12.00 0.03
N PRO A 187 -1.86 12.38 -1.25
CA PRO A 187 -2.99 12.89 -2.03
C PRO A 187 -4.23 12.00 -1.96
N GLY A 188 -5.39 12.62 -1.77
CA GLY A 188 -6.69 11.94 -1.62
C GLY A 188 -7.05 11.51 -0.19
N TYR A 189 -6.12 11.68 0.77
CA TYR A 189 -6.43 11.54 2.19
C TYR A 189 -6.91 12.88 2.77
N VAL A 190 -7.97 12.83 3.57
CA VAL A 190 -8.49 13.98 4.32
C VAL A 190 -8.13 13.88 5.80
N PRO A 191 -8.00 15.00 6.54
CA PRO A 191 -7.81 14.97 7.98
C PRO A 191 -8.93 14.19 8.69
N CYS A 192 -8.58 13.45 9.74
CA CYS A 192 -9.53 12.70 10.55
C CYS A 192 -9.38 13.08 12.02
N ASP A 193 -10.45 13.62 12.62
CA ASP A 193 -10.47 14.05 14.02
C ASP A 193 -11.09 12.99 14.94
N GLY A 194 -10.58 11.76 14.86
CA GLY A 194 -11.00 10.63 15.69
C GLY A 194 -11.88 9.60 14.97
N LEU A 195 -12.08 8.46 15.63
CA LEU A 195 -12.87 7.31 15.16
C LEU A 195 -14.11 7.14 16.01
#